data_AF-A0A7L2H5A0-F1
#
_entry.id   AF-A0A7L2H5A0-F1
#
_cell.length_a   1.000
_cell.length_b   1.000
_cell.length_c   1.000
_cell.angle_alpha   90.00
_cell.angle_beta   90.00
_cell.angle_gamma   90.00
#
_symmetry.space_group_name_H-M   'P 1'
#
loop_
_entity.id
_entity.type
_entity.pdbx_description
1 polymer ?
#
loop_
_entity_poly.entity_id
_entity_poly.type
_entity_poly.pdbx_seq_one_letter_code
_entity_poly.pdbx_strand_id
1 'polypeptide(L)'
;TNDNEAGNEWMLPNRTFTDNVQEFTRSWQVNKCSLVQKKVKPCPITAKQKVCKVFFEETHSLLRNCFKVVDPEPFYSMCTYDTCESQELKAACSLAAAFVHLCNRNFVPVEVPPQ
;
A
#
# COMPACT_ATOMS: atom_id res chain seq x y z
N THR A 1 7.52 17.18 3.67
CA THR A 1 8.55 18.03 4.31
C THR A 1 9.39 17.27 5.33
N ASN A 2 8.86 16.21 5.97
CA ASN A 2 9.58 15.42 6.99
C ASN A 2 10.01 16.25 8.22
N ASP A 3 9.20 17.24 8.54
CA ASP A 3 9.29 18.12 9.71
C ASP A 3 8.35 17.66 10.85
N ASN A 4 7.70 16.50 10.69
CA ASN A 4 6.72 15.95 11.62
C ASN A 4 5.42 16.79 11.73
N GLU A 5 5.07 17.56 10.69
CA GLU A 5 3.84 18.35 10.62
C GLU A 5 2.86 17.84 9.54
N ALA A 6 1.95 16.94 9.94
CA ALA A 6 0.96 16.29 9.06
C ALA A 6 0.02 17.23 8.26
N GLY A 7 0.00 18.53 8.59
CA GLY A 7 -0.84 19.53 7.92
C GLY A 7 -0.20 20.13 6.67
N ASN A 8 1.08 19.88 6.44
CA ASN A 8 1.86 20.61 5.44
C ASN A 8 2.47 19.70 4.35
N GLU A 9 2.17 18.39 4.36
CA GLU A 9 2.69 17.40 3.40
C GLU A 9 2.31 17.72 1.95
N TRP A 10 1.20 18.42 1.75
CA TRP A 10 0.65 18.75 0.44
C TRP A 10 1.16 20.12 -0.04
N MET A 11 2.43 20.43 0.31
CA MET A 11 3.13 21.63 -0.13
C MET A 11 3.58 21.50 -1.60
N LEU A 12 3.23 22.49 -2.41
CA LEU A 12 3.62 22.62 -3.80
C LEU A 12 5.06 23.19 -3.92
N PRO A 13 5.74 23.08 -5.07
CA PRO A 13 7.09 23.62 -5.26
C PRO A 13 7.22 25.14 -5.06
N ASN A 14 6.12 25.89 -5.25
CA ASN A 14 6.04 27.33 -4.98
C ASN A 14 5.78 27.66 -3.50
N ARG A 15 5.78 26.66 -2.61
CA ARG A 15 5.52 26.76 -1.16
C ARG A 15 4.08 27.10 -0.78
N THR A 16 3.13 27.04 -1.71
CA THR A 16 1.71 27.07 -1.35
C THR A 16 1.20 25.67 -1.04
N PHE A 17 -0.01 25.56 -0.47
CA PHE A 17 -0.62 24.29 -0.12
C PHE A 17 -1.82 23.98 -1.04
N THR A 18 -2.13 22.71 -1.21
CA THR A 18 -3.35 22.23 -1.87
C THR A 18 -4.01 21.15 -1.04
N ASP A 19 -5.32 20.99 -1.19
CA ASP A 19 -6.12 19.87 -0.68
C ASP A 19 -6.46 18.85 -1.79
N ASN A 20 -5.82 18.97 -2.96
CA ASN A 20 -6.06 18.13 -4.13
C ASN A 20 -4.82 17.29 -4.48
N VAL A 21 -4.94 15.96 -4.33
CA VAL A 21 -3.82 15.03 -4.56
C VAL A 21 -3.35 15.04 -6.02
N GLN A 22 -4.24 15.26 -6.97
CA GLN A 22 -3.90 15.33 -8.39
C GLN A 22 -3.13 16.62 -8.70
N GLU A 23 -3.52 17.75 -8.12
CA GLU A 23 -2.79 19.01 -8.23
C GLU A 23 -1.39 18.88 -7.61
N PHE A 24 -1.31 18.35 -6.39
CA PHE A 24 -0.05 18.09 -5.69
C PHE A 24 0.88 17.25 -6.56
N THR A 25 0.42 16.07 -6.99
CA THR A 25 1.22 15.14 -7.81
C THR A 25 1.64 15.76 -9.15
N ARG A 26 0.77 16.57 -9.76
CA ARG A 26 1.07 17.28 -11.02
C ARG A 26 2.14 18.34 -10.86
N SER A 27 2.11 19.09 -9.75
CA SER A 27 3.04 20.20 -9.50
C SER A 27 4.49 19.74 -9.37
N TRP A 28 4.70 18.49 -8.92
CA TRP A 28 6.02 17.88 -8.73
C TRP A 28 6.55 17.11 -9.95
N GLN A 29 5.88 17.20 -11.10
CA GLN A 29 6.35 16.56 -12.33
C GLN A 29 7.61 17.26 -12.87
N VAL A 30 8.70 16.51 -13.06
CA VAL A 30 9.96 17.02 -13.64
C VAL A 30 9.83 17.25 -15.15
N ASN A 31 9.08 16.40 -15.84
CA ASN A 31 8.85 16.46 -17.29
C ASN A 31 7.34 16.49 -17.60
N LYS A 32 6.96 17.01 -18.77
CA LYS A 32 5.57 16.96 -19.24
C LYS A 32 5.19 15.51 -19.55
N CYS A 33 4.49 14.87 -18.63
CA CYS A 33 3.89 13.55 -18.82
C CYS A 33 2.38 13.70 -19.10
N SER A 34 1.85 12.92 -20.03
CA SER A 34 0.40 12.80 -20.21
C SER A 34 -0.18 12.00 -19.05
N LEU A 35 -1.21 12.54 -18.41
CA LEU A 35 -1.98 11.80 -17.42
C LEU A 35 -2.73 10.69 -18.14
N VAL A 36 -2.32 9.45 -17.91
CA VAL A 36 -3.19 8.31 -18.18
C VAL A 36 -4.17 8.27 -17.02
N GLN A 37 -5.38 8.80 -17.24
CA GLN A 37 -6.47 8.54 -16.29
C GLN A 37 -6.68 7.03 -16.27
N LYS A 38 -6.27 6.42 -15.15
CA LYS A 38 -6.49 5.01 -14.91
C LYS A 38 -8.00 4.84 -14.76
N LYS A 39 -8.65 4.29 -15.79
CA LYS A 39 -10.06 3.91 -15.69
C LYS A 39 -10.14 2.88 -14.57
N VAL A 40 -10.83 3.22 -13.49
CA VAL A 40 -11.13 2.26 -12.42
C VAL A 40 -11.96 1.16 -13.06
N LYS A 41 -11.32 0.01 -13.30
CA LYS A 41 -12.04 -1.17 -13.81
C LYS A 41 -12.75 -1.82 -12.62
N PRO A 42 -14.00 -2.26 -12.78
CA PRO A 42 -14.65 -3.08 -11.77
C PRO A 42 -13.77 -4.27 -11.46
N CYS A 43 -13.43 -4.47 -10.18
CA CYS A 43 -12.65 -5.60 -9.73
C CYS A 43 -13.57 -6.69 -9.18
N PRO A 44 -13.92 -7.74 -9.95
CA PRO A 44 -14.70 -8.83 -9.42
C PRO A 44 -13.91 -9.58 -8.34
N ILE A 45 -14.59 -9.95 -7.26
CA ILE A 45 -14.00 -10.77 -6.21
C ILE A 45 -13.68 -12.16 -6.80
N THR A 46 -12.40 -12.42 -7.05
CA THR A 46 -11.92 -13.68 -7.60
C THR A 46 -11.19 -14.49 -6.53
N ALA A 47 -10.94 -15.78 -6.81
CA ALA A 47 -10.10 -16.62 -5.96
C ALA A 47 -8.72 -16.01 -5.64
N LYS A 48 -8.30 -15.03 -6.45
CA LYS A 48 -6.99 -14.37 -6.41
C LYS A 48 -6.91 -13.29 -5.34
N GLN A 49 -8.04 -12.71 -4.92
CA GLN A 49 -8.13 -11.86 -3.72
C GLN A 49 -8.10 -12.67 -2.41
N LYS A 50 -8.29 -13.99 -2.47
CA LYS A 50 -8.23 -14.84 -1.25
C LYS A 50 -6.84 -14.79 -0.60
N VAL A 51 -5.77 -14.63 -1.38
CA VAL A 51 -4.41 -14.51 -0.82
C VAL A 51 -4.26 -13.27 0.06
N CYS A 52 -4.94 -12.17 -0.28
CA CYS A 52 -4.95 -10.95 0.54
C CYS A 52 -5.64 -11.20 1.88
N LYS A 53 -6.72 -11.98 1.89
CA LYS A 53 -7.41 -12.40 3.13
C LYS A 53 -6.51 -13.28 3.99
N VAL A 54 -5.84 -14.27 3.38
CA VAL A 54 -4.89 -15.16 4.06
C VAL A 54 -3.78 -14.36 4.74
N PHE A 55 -3.24 -13.32 4.11
CA PHE A 55 -2.19 -12.50 4.72
C PHE A 55 -2.70 -11.50 5.75
N PHE A 56 -3.80 -10.79 5.48
CA PHE A 56 -4.12 -9.56 6.22
C PHE A 56 -5.43 -9.62 7.03
N GLU A 57 -6.28 -10.63 6.84
CA GLU A 57 -7.60 -10.71 7.52
C GLU A 57 -7.74 -11.96 8.40
N GLU A 58 -7.28 -13.13 7.91
CA GLU A 58 -7.50 -14.42 8.54
C GLU A 58 -6.84 -14.54 9.92
N THR A 59 -7.49 -15.30 10.81
CA THR A 59 -7.00 -15.57 12.17
C THR A 59 -5.76 -16.46 12.19
N HIS A 60 -5.60 -17.29 11.15
CA HIS A 60 -4.47 -18.20 10.98
C HIS A 60 -3.35 -17.63 10.10
N SER A 61 -3.40 -16.33 9.78
CA SER A 61 -2.32 -15.66 9.06
C SER A 61 -1.00 -15.78 9.82
N LEU A 62 0.09 -16.07 9.12
CA LEU A 62 1.45 -16.00 9.69
C LEU A 62 1.81 -14.58 10.13
N LEU A 63 1.17 -13.56 9.54
CA LEU A 63 1.38 -12.15 9.90
C LEU A 63 0.58 -11.71 11.13
N ARG A 64 -0.30 -12.57 11.68
CA ARG A 64 -1.29 -12.20 12.70
C ARG A 64 -0.69 -11.59 13.97
N ASN A 65 0.49 -12.07 14.38
CA ASN A 65 1.19 -11.54 15.57
C ASN A 65 1.54 -10.06 15.43
N CYS A 66 1.72 -9.58 14.21
CA CYS A 66 2.10 -8.20 13.90
C CYS A 66 0.90 -7.25 13.78
N PHE A 67 -0.34 -7.75 13.69
CA PHE A 67 -1.54 -6.91 13.56
C PHE A 67 -1.75 -5.98 14.76
N LYS A 68 -1.12 -6.29 15.91
CA LYS A 68 -1.18 -5.46 17.12
C LYS A 68 -0.32 -4.20 17.03
N VAL A 69 0.67 -4.18 16.13
CA VAL A 69 1.67 -3.11 16.01
C VAL A 69 1.69 -2.46 14.63
N VAL A 70 1.13 -3.13 13.62
CA VAL A 70 0.93 -2.60 12.27
C VAL A 70 -0.52 -2.85 11.88
N ASP A 71 -1.21 -1.79 11.44
CA ASP A 71 -2.58 -1.90 10.93
C ASP A 71 -2.62 -2.68 9.60
N PRO A 72 -3.31 -3.83 9.52
CA PRO A 72 -3.41 -4.61 8.29
C PRO A 72 -4.36 -4.01 7.26
N GLU A 73 -5.28 -3.12 7.64
CA GLU A 73 -6.36 -2.65 6.75
C GLU A 73 -5.84 -1.92 5.49
N PRO A 74 -4.85 -1.00 5.56
CA PRO A 74 -4.29 -0.37 4.38
C PRO A 74 -3.63 -1.39 3.43
N PHE A 75 -3.00 -2.43 3.97
CA PHE A 75 -2.35 -3.49 3.19
C PHE A 75 -3.36 -4.41 2.52
N TYR A 76 -4.45 -4.75 3.21
CA TYR A 76 -5.55 -5.53 2.65
C TYR A 76 -6.23 -4.78 1.49
N SER A 77 -6.60 -3.52 1.73
CA SER A 77 -7.20 -2.64 0.71
C SER A 77 -6.29 -2.49 -0.51
N MET A 78 -5.00 -2.25 -0.32
CA MET A 78 -4.03 -2.15 -1.43
C MET A 78 -3.81 -3.49 -2.14
N CYS A 79 -3.77 -4.60 -1.41
CA CYS A 79 -3.61 -5.94 -2.00
C CYS A 79 -4.79 -6.30 -2.90
N THR A 80 -6.02 -6.05 -2.46
CA THR A 80 -7.22 -6.34 -3.26
C THR A 80 -7.32 -5.46 -4.52
N TYR A 81 -6.78 -4.24 -4.46
CA TYR A 81 -6.68 -3.33 -5.61
C TYR A 81 -5.58 -3.78 -6.59
N ASP A 82 -4.36 -4.03 -6.13
CA ASP A 82 -3.20 -4.34 -6.98
C ASP A 82 -3.26 -5.74 -7.63
N THR A 83 -3.88 -6.70 -6.94
CA THR A 83 -4.16 -8.03 -7.50
C THR A 83 -5.19 -8.00 -8.62
N CYS A 84 -5.90 -6.88 -8.81
CA CYS A 84 -6.83 -6.71 -9.92
C CYS A 84 -6.16 -6.42 -11.26
N GLU A 85 -4.94 -5.87 -11.22
CA GLU A 85 -4.31 -5.25 -12.38
C GLU A 85 -3.03 -5.96 -12.87
N SER A 86 -2.55 -6.99 -12.14
CA SER A 86 -1.22 -7.57 -12.36
C SER A 86 -1.15 -9.09 -12.17
N GLN A 87 0.05 -9.66 -12.34
CA GLN A 87 0.37 -11.05 -11.97
C GLN A 87 0.26 -11.22 -10.43
N GLU A 88 -0.95 -11.58 -9.99
CA GLU A 88 -1.50 -11.48 -8.63
C GLU A 88 -0.58 -11.86 -7.47
N LEU A 89 0.19 -12.94 -7.61
CA LEU A 89 1.06 -13.40 -6.53
C LEU A 89 2.19 -12.41 -6.23
N LYS A 90 2.72 -11.70 -7.24
CA LYS A 90 3.84 -10.79 -7.04
C LYS A 90 3.45 -9.56 -6.24
N ALA A 91 2.27 -9.00 -6.49
CA ALA A 91 1.76 -7.83 -5.78
C ALA A 91 1.46 -8.18 -4.31
N ALA A 92 0.73 -9.27 -4.07
CA ALA A 92 0.43 -9.75 -2.73
C ALA A 92 1.70 -10.08 -1.94
N CYS A 93 2.67 -10.78 -2.55
CA CYS A 93 3.96 -11.08 -1.89
C CYS A 93 4.78 -9.82 -1.60
N SER A 94 4.77 -8.82 -2.50
CA SER A 94 5.47 -7.54 -2.26
C SER A 94 4.86 -6.79 -1.06
N LEU A 95 3.53 -6.77 -0.97
CA LEU A 95 2.83 -6.18 0.18
C LEU A 95 3.08 -6.96 1.46
N ALA A 96 3.06 -8.30 1.41
CA ALA A 96 3.40 -9.13 2.56
C ALA A 96 4.84 -8.90 3.03
N ALA A 97 5.80 -8.76 2.11
CA ALA A 97 7.20 -8.46 2.44
C ALA A 97 7.33 -7.07 3.08
N ALA A 98 6.61 -6.05 2.58
CA ALA A 98 6.56 -4.73 3.20
C ALA A 98 5.95 -4.78 4.60
N PHE A 99 4.89 -5.57 4.81
CA PHE A 99 4.29 -5.79 6.12
C PHE A 99 5.29 -6.44 7.08
N VAL A 100 5.95 -7.53 6.68
CA VAL A 100 7.00 -8.20 7.47
C VAL A 100 8.13 -7.23 7.83
N HIS A 101 8.53 -6.35 6.91
CA HIS A 101 9.52 -5.32 7.21
C HIS A 101 9.06 -4.38 8.34
N LEU A 102 7.80 -3.93 8.34
CA LEU A 102 7.25 -3.12 9.42
C LEU A 102 7.11 -3.90 10.74
N CYS A 103 6.79 -5.19 10.68
CA CYS A 103 6.75 -6.06 11.85
C CYS A 103 8.11 -6.12 12.54
N ASN A 104 9.17 -6.34 11.76
CA ASN A 104 10.54 -6.38 12.26
C ASN A 104 10.98 -5.03 12.83
N ARG A 105 10.57 -3.90 12.24
CA ARG A 105 10.81 -2.55 12.79
C ARG A 105 10.11 -2.30 14.12
N ASN A 106 9.02 -3.01 14.38
CA ASN A 106 8.29 -3.01 15.65
C ASN A 106 8.71 -4.19 16.57
N PHE A 107 9.83 -4.85 16.28
CA PHE A 107 10.37 -5.95 17.08
C PHE A 107 9.43 -7.17 17.22
N VAL A 108 8.54 -7.38 16.24
CA VAL A 108 7.70 -8.57 16.14
C VAL A 108 8.22 -9.43 14.99
N PRO A 109 9.14 -10.39 15.24
CA PRO A 109 9.64 -11.26 14.18
C PRO A 109 8.52 -12.17 13.67
N VAL A 110 8.45 -12.30 12.36
CA VAL A 110 7.51 -13.19 11.68
C VAL A 110 8.30 -14.29 10.98
N GLU A 111 7.86 -15.54 11.14
CA GLU A 111 8.47 -16.67 10.44
C GLU A 111 8.14 -16.58 8.94
N VAL A 112 9.19 -16.47 8.12
CA VAL A 112 9.07 -16.51 6.65
C VAL A 112 9.68 -17.83 6.18
N PRO A 113 8.94 -18.66 5.41
CA PRO A 113 9.50 -19.89 4.87
C PRO A 113 10.75 -19.61 4.01
N PRO A 114 11.76 -20.47 4.04
CA PRO A 114 12.91 -20.35 3.14
C PRO A 114 12.45 -20.38 1.67
N GLN A 115 13.09 -19.55 0.84
CA GLN A 115 12.79 -19.38 -0.60
C GLN A 115 13.42 -20.48 -1.45
#